data_AF-A0A8G1A4K2-F1
#
_entry.id   AF-A0A8G1A4K2-F1
#
_cell.length_a   1.000
_cell.length_b   1.000
_cell.length_c   1.000
_cell.angle_alpha   90.00
_cell.angle_beta   90.00
_cell.angle_gamma   90.00
#
_symmetry.space_group_name_H-M   'P 1'
#
loop_
_entity.id
_entity.type
_entity.pdbx_description
1 polymer ?
#
loop_
_entity_poly.entity_id
_entity_poly.type
_entity_poly.pdbx_seq_one_letter_code
_entity_poly.pdbx_strand_id
1 'polypeptide(L)'
;MQNKNTNTRTVLMVGNPNVGKSALFNRLTGAEAVVSNYPGTTVDVMKGNLIDGGTAYEIIDVPGAYSLEPRDAAEEVAVRILNEHPDAVVLLVLDATRLERGLYLSLEVMERGAPVLVVLNMMDAARAKSIKVDARRLQNLLGVPVVQTSATMGEGIKDLAAMLRKAQSADVAAISARSNGSSPETARLSRCSGCAGCGGCE
;
A
#
# COMPACT_ATOMS: atom_id res chain seq x y z
N MET A 1 8.44 -21.97 -28.23
CA MET A 1 9.15 -20.68 -28.17
C MET A 1 8.23 -19.69 -27.45
N GLN A 2 8.48 -19.39 -26.17
CA GLN A 2 7.70 -18.38 -25.45
C GLN A 2 8.32 -17.01 -25.73
N ASN A 3 7.49 -16.11 -26.26
CA ASN A 3 7.88 -14.77 -26.66
C ASN A 3 8.11 -13.91 -25.40
N LYS A 4 9.35 -13.84 -24.91
CA LYS A 4 9.77 -12.91 -23.85
C LYS A 4 9.87 -11.50 -24.43
N ASN A 5 8.76 -10.77 -24.47
CA ASN A 5 8.79 -9.32 -24.69
C ASN A 5 7.53 -8.62 -24.14
N THR A 6 7.24 -8.85 -22.86
CA THR A 6 6.33 -8.00 -22.07
C THR A 6 7.10 -7.51 -20.86
N ASN A 7 7.22 -6.19 -20.69
CA ASN A 7 7.72 -5.55 -19.47
C ASN A 7 6.75 -5.86 -18.31
N THR A 8 6.87 -7.06 -17.73
CA THR A 8 6.07 -7.49 -16.60
C THR A 8 6.52 -6.71 -15.37
N ARG A 9 5.57 -6.04 -14.69
CA ARG A 9 5.84 -5.29 -13.46
C ARG A 9 5.59 -6.17 -12.25
N THR A 10 6.55 -6.23 -11.33
CA THR A 10 6.36 -6.94 -10.06
C THR A 10 5.52 -6.12 -9.10
N VAL A 11 4.57 -6.78 -8.43
CA VAL A 11 3.70 -6.23 -7.40
C VAL A 11 3.81 -7.10 -6.15
N LEU A 12 4.15 -6.49 -5.02
CA LEU A 12 4.26 -7.18 -3.73
C LEU A 12 3.03 -6.88 -2.89
N MET A 13 2.36 -7.92 -2.39
CA MET A 13 1.26 -7.77 -1.43
C MET A 13 1.80 -7.84 -0.01
N VAL A 14 1.91 -6.69 0.64
CA VAL A 14 2.51 -6.54 1.97
C VAL A 14 1.43 -6.13 2.97
N GLY A 15 1.48 -6.70 4.17
CA GLY A 15 0.52 -6.40 5.22
C GLY A 15 0.56 -7.45 6.32
N ASN A 16 -0.05 -7.14 7.45
CA ASN A 16 -0.03 -8.03 8.61
C ASN A 16 -0.60 -9.43 8.29
N PRO A 17 -0.29 -10.45 9.11
CA PRO A 17 -1.01 -11.72 9.06
C PRO A 17 -2.54 -11.51 9.14
N ASN A 18 -3.28 -12.33 8.40
CA ASN A 18 -4.75 -12.37 8.44
C ASN A 18 -5.50 -11.10 7.99
N VAL A 19 -4.87 -10.18 7.24
CA VAL A 19 -5.55 -8.98 6.66
C VAL A 19 -6.25 -9.27 5.32
N GLY A 20 -6.27 -10.53 4.88
CA GLY A 20 -6.93 -10.97 3.65
C GLY A 20 -6.07 -10.86 2.37
N LYS A 21 -4.74 -10.86 2.50
CA LYS A 21 -3.80 -10.83 1.36
C LYS A 21 -4.05 -11.97 0.37
N SER A 22 -4.03 -13.22 0.83
CA SER A 22 -4.21 -14.39 -0.04
C SER A 22 -5.60 -14.43 -0.71
N ALA A 23 -6.63 -13.90 -0.04
CA ALA A 23 -7.96 -13.78 -0.64
C ALA A 23 -8.01 -12.71 -1.75
N LEU A 24 -7.36 -11.56 -1.53
CA LEU A 24 -7.18 -10.54 -2.57
C LEU A 24 -6.33 -11.06 -3.72
N PHE A 25 -5.24 -11.76 -3.41
CA PHE A 25 -4.34 -12.40 -4.37
C PHE A 25 -5.13 -13.31 -5.32
N ASN A 26 -5.88 -14.27 -4.77
CA ASN A 26 -6.68 -15.21 -5.57
C ASN A 26 -7.72 -14.49 -6.45
N ARG A 27 -8.27 -13.35 -6.00
CA ARG A 27 -9.20 -12.57 -6.81
C ARG A 27 -8.53 -11.76 -7.92
N LEU A 28 -7.29 -11.33 -7.71
CA LEU A 28 -6.52 -10.60 -8.72
C LEU A 28 -5.93 -11.54 -9.77
N THR A 29 -5.40 -12.69 -9.36
CA THR A 29 -4.67 -13.62 -10.24
C THR A 29 -5.53 -14.77 -10.77
N GLY A 30 -6.70 -15.01 -10.18
CA GLY A 30 -7.56 -16.13 -10.56
C GLY A 30 -6.98 -17.49 -10.12
N ALA A 31 -7.18 -18.52 -10.95
CA ALA A 31 -6.83 -19.90 -10.61
C ALA A 31 -5.36 -20.28 -10.89
N GLU A 32 -4.55 -19.40 -11.48
CA GLU A 32 -3.20 -19.70 -11.96
C GLU A 32 -2.10 -19.43 -10.92
N ALA A 33 -2.44 -19.54 -9.63
CA ALA A 33 -1.51 -19.36 -8.54
C ALA A 33 -0.47 -20.48 -8.48
N VAL A 34 0.81 -20.12 -8.45
CA VAL A 34 1.92 -21.03 -8.15
C VAL A 34 2.31 -20.84 -6.70
N VAL A 35 2.23 -21.92 -5.91
CA VAL A 35 2.68 -21.95 -4.52
C VAL A 35 3.99 -22.72 -4.46
N SER A 36 5.00 -22.12 -3.83
CA SER A 36 6.32 -22.76 -3.66
C SER A 36 7.02 -22.28 -2.40
N ASN A 37 7.88 -23.13 -1.83
CA ASN A 37 8.75 -22.75 -0.74
C ASN A 37 9.78 -21.70 -1.19
N TYR A 38 9.99 -20.67 -0.38
CA TYR A 38 10.99 -19.67 -0.65
C TYR A 38 12.41 -20.25 -0.47
N PRO A 39 13.38 -19.97 -1.36
CA PRO A 39 14.68 -20.63 -1.37
C PRO A 39 15.39 -20.62 -0.02
N GLY A 40 15.74 -21.83 0.44
CA GLY A 40 16.44 -22.06 1.71
C GLY A 40 15.54 -21.95 2.95
N THR A 41 14.22 -21.96 2.79
CA THR A 41 13.25 -21.83 3.89
C THR A 41 12.07 -22.78 3.72
N THR A 42 11.26 -22.94 4.77
CA THR A 42 9.98 -23.66 4.75
C THR A 42 8.78 -22.71 4.59
N VAL A 43 9.03 -21.46 4.20
CA VAL A 43 8.00 -20.43 4.09
C VAL A 43 7.45 -20.45 2.68
N ASP A 44 6.16 -20.73 2.53
CA ASP A 44 5.48 -20.71 1.24
C ASP A 44 5.27 -19.28 0.76
N VAL A 45 5.45 -19.09 -0.55
CA VAL A 45 5.18 -17.84 -1.27
C VAL A 45 4.28 -18.16 -2.46
N MET A 46 3.25 -17.33 -2.66
CA MET A 46 2.36 -17.44 -3.80
C MET A 46 2.74 -16.43 -4.87
N LYS A 47 2.81 -16.87 -6.13
CA LYS A 47 3.02 -16.02 -7.29
C LYS A 47 1.92 -16.24 -8.32
N GLY A 48 1.47 -15.18 -8.96
CA GLY A 48 0.43 -15.27 -9.99
C GLY A 48 0.50 -14.07 -10.92
N ASN A 49 -0.19 -14.16 -12.05
CA ASN A 49 -0.14 -13.13 -13.08
C ASN A 49 -1.48 -12.39 -13.16
N LEU A 50 -1.41 -11.10 -13.50
CA LEU A 50 -2.56 -10.25 -13.80
C LEU A 50 -2.25 -9.43 -15.05
N ILE A 51 -3.23 -9.30 -15.95
CA ILE A 51 -3.16 -8.34 -17.05
C ILE A 51 -4.26 -7.31 -16.84
N ASP A 52 -3.89 -6.04 -16.69
CA ASP A 52 -4.83 -4.92 -16.61
C ASP A 52 -4.37 -3.78 -17.52
N GLY A 53 -5.29 -3.21 -18.29
CA GLY A 53 -5.00 -2.08 -19.18
C GLY A 53 -3.85 -2.32 -20.18
N GLY A 54 -3.63 -3.58 -20.59
CA GLY A 54 -2.53 -3.98 -21.47
C GLY A 54 -1.16 -4.10 -20.78
N THR A 55 -1.08 -3.88 -19.47
CA THR A 55 0.13 -4.09 -18.66
C THR A 55 0.09 -5.45 -17.98
N ALA A 56 1.18 -6.21 -18.09
CA ALA A 56 1.34 -7.47 -17.37
C ALA A 56 1.96 -7.22 -15.99
N TYR A 57 1.40 -7.85 -14.97
CA TYR A 57 1.85 -7.78 -13.59
C TYR A 57 2.13 -9.19 -13.05
N GLU A 58 3.27 -9.36 -12.38
CA GLU A 58 3.52 -10.52 -11.52
C GLU A 58 3.19 -10.12 -10.09
N ILE A 59 2.16 -10.74 -9.51
CA ILE A 59 1.74 -10.51 -8.13
C ILE A 59 2.42 -11.55 -7.24
N ILE A 60 3.03 -11.10 -6.15
CA ILE A 60 3.65 -11.96 -5.13
C ILE A 60 2.93 -11.72 -3.79
N ASP A 61 2.35 -12.78 -3.21
CA ASP A 61 1.84 -12.73 -1.83
C ASP A 61 3.02 -12.85 -0.87
N VAL A 62 3.38 -11.74 -0.22
CA VAL A 62 4.49 -11.70 0.73
C VAL A 62 4.00 -12.26 2.06
N PRO A 63 4.81 -13.09 2.77
CA PRO A 63 4.44 -13.54 4.10
C PRO A 63 4.06 -12.36 5.01
N GLY A 64 3.07 -12.58 5.88
CA GLY A 64 2.58 -11.51 6.74
C GLY A 64 3.65 -11.07 7.73
N ALA A 65 3.86 -9.75 7.83
CA ALA A 65 4.79 -9.17 8.78
C ALA A 65 4.12 -8.08 9.63
N TYR A 66 4.62 -7.84 10.83
CA TYR A 66 4.18 -6.74 11.68
C TYR A 66 5.10 -5.52 11.58
N SER A 67 6.36 -5.73 11.23
CA SER A 67 7.39 -4.71 11.01
C SER A 67 8.44 -5.21 10.02
N LEU A 68 9.32 -4.32 9.57
CA LEU A 68 10.51 -4.66 8.79
C LEU A 68 11.71 -5.06 9.66
N GLU A 69 11.54 -5.06 10.98
CA GLU A 69 12.38 -5.78 11.94
C GLU A 69 11.80 -7.19 12.16
N PRO A 70 12.39 -8.24 11.56
CA PRO A 70 11.79 -9.57 11.57
C PRO A 70 11.97 -10.27 12.91
N ARG A 71 10.92 -10.97 13.36
CA ARG A 71 10.90 -11.76 14.60
C ARG A 71 10.78 -13.26 14.38
N ASP A 72 10.47 -13.67 13.16
CA ASP A 72 10.34 -15.06 12.76
C ASP A 72 10.76 -15.26 11.29
N ALA A 73 10.84 -16.53 10.87
CA ALA A 73 11.28 -16.89 9.52
C ALA A 73 10.37 -16.34 8.41
N ALA A 74 9.07 -16.16 8.68
CA ALA A 74 8.15 -15.59 7.69
C ALA A 74 8.43 -14.09 7.51
N GLU A 75 8.66 -13.35 8.60
CA GLU A 75 9.06 -11.95 8.55
C GLU A 75 10.44 -11.77 7.91
N GLU A 76 11.39 -12.67 8.17
CA GLU A 76 12.70 -12.67 7.49
C GLU A 76 12.54 -12.80 5.97
N VAL A 77 11.69 -13.74 5.52
CA VAL A 77 11.38 -13.90 4.09
C VAL A 77 10.68 -12.67 3.53
N ALA A 78 9.77 -12.04 4.27
CA ALA A 78 9.10 -10.82 3.84
C ALA A 78 10.08 -9.68 3.57
N VAL A 79 11.04 -9.46 4.48
CA VAL A 79 12.10 -8.45 4.32
C VAL A 79 13.03 -8.80 3.16
N ARG A 80 13.38 -10.09 2.98
CA ARG A 80 14.20 -10.55 1.85
C ARG A 80 13.51 -10.27 0.51
N ILE A 81 12.24 -10.61 0.36
CA ILE A 81 11.46 -10.35 -0.87
C ILE A 81 11.43 -8.85 -1.18
N LEU A 82 11.20 -8.00 -0.18
CA LEU A 82 11.21 -6.54 -0.36
C LEU A 82 12.58 -6.03 -0.84
N ASN A 83 13.68 -6.57 -0.29
CA ASN A 83 15.03 -6.19 -0.68
C ASN A 83 15.42 -6.70 -2.08
N GLU A 84 14.93 -7.87 -2.47
CA GLU A 84 15.17 -8.46 -3.79
C GLU A 84 14.39 -7.75 -4.91
N HIS A 85 13.35 -6.99 -4.57
CA HIS A 85 12.48 -6.28 -5.51
C HIS A 85 12.34 -4.77 -5.18
N PRO A 86 13.42 -3.98 -5.24
CA PRO A 86 13.41 -2.57 -4.84
C PRO A 86 12.51 -1.68 -5.71
N ASP A 87 12.31 -2.04 -6.98
CA ASP A 87 11.50 -1.28 -7.94
C ASP A 87 10.03 -1.75 -8.02
N ALA A 88 9.63 -2.72 -7.18
CA ALA A 88 8.28 -3.26 -7.22
C ALA A 88 7.22 -2.28 -6.70
N VAL A 89 6.02 -2.38 -7.26
CA VAL A 89 4.85 -1.72 -6.67
C VAL A 89 4.42 -2.49 -5.42
N VAL A 90 4.22 -1.80 -4.31
CA VAL A 90 3.77 -2.43 -3.06
C VAL A 90 2.29 -2.16 -2.80
N LEU A 91 1.49 -3.22 -2.77
CA LEU A 91 0.12 -3.19 -2.25
C LEU A 91 0.17 -3.33 -0.74
N LEU A 92 -0.07 -2.22 -0.03
CA LEU A 92 -0.16 -2.19 1.43
C LEU A 92 -1.57 -2.58 1.86
N VAL A 93 -1.77 -3.85 2.19
CA VAL A 93 -3.08 -4.41 2.58
C VAL A 93 -3.33 -4.18 4.06
N LEU A 94 -4.36 -3.38 4.37
CA LEU A 94 -4.75 -2.98 5.70
C LEU A 94 -6.13 -3.53 6.07
N ASP A 95 -6.29 -3.97 7.31
CA ASP A 95 -7.57 -4.37 7.88
C ASP A 95 -8.34 -3.12 8.35
N ALA A 96 -9.43 -2.77 7.67
CA ALA A 96 -10.28 -1.62 8.01
C ALA A 96 -10.88 -1.69 9.43
N THR A 97 -10.96 -2.88 10.03
CA THR A 97 -11.44 -3.03 11.41
C THR A 97 -10.36 -2.69 12.45
N ARG A 98 -9.07 -2.72 12.08
CA ARG A 98 -7.91 -2.60 12.98
C ARG A 98 -6.75 -1.88 12.28
N LEU A 99 -7.01 -0.68 11.78
CA LEU A 99 -6.12 0.07 10.88
C LEU A 99 -4.73 0.38 11.47
N GLU A 100 -4.68 0.77 12.75
CA GLU A 100 -3.46 1.23 13.43
C GLU A 100 -2.27 0.28 13.28
N ARG A 101 -2.51 -1.03 13.44
CA ARG A 101 -1.45 -2.06 13.35
C ARG A 101 -0.82 -2.14 11.96
N GLY A 102 -1.63 -2.01 10.92
CA GLY A 102 -1.12 -2.09 9.56
C GLY A 102 -0.42 -0.81 9.12
N LEU A 103 -0.76 0.33 9.73
CA LEU A 103 -0.09 1.60 9.44
C LEU A 103 1.37 1.62 9.87
N TYR A 104 1.73 0.92 10.95
CA TYR A 104 3.12 0.83 11.40
C TYR A 104 4.03 0.27 10.29
N LEU A 105 3.77 -0.96 9.83
CA LEU A 105 4.49 -1.57 8.71
C LEU A 105 4.41 -0.72 7.42
N SER A 106 3.26 -0.09 7.18
CA SER A 106 3.06 0.74 5.98
C SER A 106 4.03 1.91 5.93
N LEU A 107 4.26 2.57 7.07
CA LEU A 107 5.19 3.70 7.15
C LEU A 107 6.63 3.23 6.93
N GLU A 108 7.05 2.12 7.53
CA GLU A 108 8.39 1.55 7.30
C GLU A 108 8.63 1.19 5.82
N VAL A 109 7.61 0.66 5.13
CA VAL A 109 7.70 0.37 3.69
C VAL A 109 7.75 1.67 2.87
N MET A 110 6.95 2.67 3.23
CA MET A 110 6.94 3.98 2.56
C MET A 110 8.28 4.72 2.70
N GLU A 111 8.96 4.59 3.84
CA GLU A 111 10.30 5.17 4.10
C GLU A 111 11.37 4.66 3.14
N ARG A 112 11.16 3.48 2.55
CA ARG A 112 12.06 2.92 1.53
C ARG A 112 11.88 3.57 0.15
N GLY A 113 10.87 4.43 -0.02
CA GLY A 113 10.62 5.14 -1.28
C GLY A 113 9.95 4.29 -2.36
N ALA A 114 9.48 3.08 -2.03
CA ALA A 114 8.78 2.22 -2.99
C ALA A 114 7.46 2.87 -3.47
N PRO A 115 7.06 2.66 -4.73
CA PRO A 115 5.73 3.08 -5.19
C PRO A 115 4.66 2.22 -4.53
N VAL A 116 3.76 2.84 -3.77
CA VAL A 116 2.76 2.13 -2.98
C VAL A 116 1.32 2.45 -3.40
N LEU A 117 0.43 1.49 -3.15
CA LEU A 117 -1.01 1.64 -3.21
C LEU A 117 -1.60 1.01 -1.94
N VAL A 118 -2.37 1.78 -1.19
CA VAL A 118 -2.98 1.29 0.06
C VAL A 118 -4.31 0.60 -0.27
N VAL A 119 -4.46 -0.62 0.22
CA VAL A 119 -5.67 -1.44 0.06
C VAL A 119 -6.34 -1.56 1.41
N LEU A 120 -7.41 -0.80 1.61
CA LEU A 120 -8.21 -0.81 2.84
C LEU A 120 -9.25 -1.93 2.74
N ASN A 121 -8.84 -3.12 3.17
CA ASN A 121 -9.60 -4.36 3.05
C ASN A 121 -10.54 -4.60 4.24
N MET A 122 -11.41 -5.61 4.14
CA MET A 122 -12.39 -5.97 5.17
C MET A 122 -13.45 -4.89 5.43
N MET A 123 -13.83 -4.15 4.38
CA MET A 123 -14.86 -3.11 4.50
C MET A 123 -16.24 -3.65 4.88
N ASP A 124 -16.58 -4.87 4.45
CA ASP A 124 -17.78 -5.58 4.89
C ASP A 124 -17.79 -5.83 6.40
N ALA A 125 -16.66 -6.31 6.95
CA ALA A 125 -16.51 -6.53 8.38
C ALA A 125 -16.52 -5.22 9.17
N ALA A 126 -15.91 -4.15 8.63
CA ALA A 126 -15.95 -2.82 9.24
C ALA A 126 -17.38 -2.28 9.31
N ARG A 127 -18.16 -2.38 8.22
CA ARG A 127 -19.59 -2.01 8.20
C ARG A 127 -20.40 -2.80 9.22
N ALA A 128 -20.21 -4.13 9.28
CA ALA A 128 -20.91 -4.99 10.24
C ALA A 128 -20.61 -4.62 11.70
N LYS A 129 -19.39 -4.14 11.99
CA LYS A 129 -18.97 -3.67 13.31
C LYS A 129 -19.27 -2.19 13.56
N SER A 130 -19.95 -1.50 12.65
CA SER A 130 -20.18 -0.04 12.70
C SER A 130 -18.89 0.79 12.80
N ILE A 131 -17.77 0.27 12.31
CA ILE A 131 -16.49 0.97 12.23
C ILE A 131 -16.50 1.83 10.97
N LYS A 132 -16.28 3.14 11.12
CA LYS A 132 -16.17 4.09 10.01
C LYS A 132 -14.70 4.41 9.76
N VAL A 133 -14.20 4.04 8.58
CA VAL A 133 -12.88 4.45 8.12
C VAL A 133 -13.03 5.41 6.95
N ASP A 134 -12.47 6.61 7.10
CA ASP A 134 -12.46 7.62 6.06
C ASP A 134 -11.25 7.40 5.14
N ALA A 135 -11.48 6.66 4.04
CA ALA A 135 -10.45 6.37 3.05
C ALA A 135 -9.93 7.64 2.36
N ARG A 136 -10.75 8.67 2.19
CA ARG A 136 -10.35 9.94 1.57
C ARG A 136 -9.42 10.71 2.49
N ARG A 137 -9.76 10.79 3.78
CA ARG A 137 -8.87 11.39 4.79
C ARG A 137 -7.57 10.61 4.89
N LEU A 138 -7.61 9.27 4.86
CA LEU A 138 -6.40 8.46 4.88
C LEU A 138 -5.52 8.73 3.65
N GLN A 139 -6.10 8.78 2.45
CA GLN A 139 -5.39 9.12 1.22
C GLN A 139 -4.73 10.49 1.31
N ASN A 140 -5.44 11.50 1.81
CA ASN A 140 -4.88 12.84 1.98
C ASN A 140 -3.74 12.87 3.00
N LEU A 141 -3.86 12.11 4.09
CA LEU A 141 -2.82 12.02 5.12
C LEU A 141 -1.58 11.28 4.64
N LEU A 142 -1.74 10.17 3.92
CA LEU A 142 -0.60 9.37 3.44
C LEU A 142 0.01 9.93 2.14
N GLY A 143 -0.76 10.66 1.34
CA GLY A 143 -0.31 11.20 0.05
C GLY A 143 -0.21 10.14 -1.06
N VAL A 144 -0.74 8.94 -0.83
CA VAL A 144 -0.72 7.81 -1.77
C VAL A 144 -2.14 7.31 -2.00
N PRO A 145 -2.46 6.74 -3.18
CA PRO A 145 -3.82 6.33 -3.46
C PRO A 145 -4.30 5.22 -2.51
N VAL A 146 -5.58 5.29 -2.15
CA VAL A 146 -6.24 4.32 -1.26
C VAL A 146 -7.43 3.72 -2.01
N VAL A 147 -7.52 2.39 -2.02
CA VAL A 147 -8.66 1.65 -2.57
C VAL A 147 -9.34 0.87 -1.45
N GLN A 148 -10.66 0.91 -1.41
CA GLN A 148 -11.45 0.15 -0.45
C GLN A 148 -11.84 -1.20 -1.06
N THR A 149 -11.66 -2.29 -0.31
CA THR A 149 -11.99 -3.63 -0.80
C THR A 149 -12.72 -4.47 0.25
N SER A 150 -13.43 -5.48 -0.24
CA SER A 150 -13.82 -6.65 0.54
C SER A 150 -13.42 -7.89 -0.24
N ALA A 151 -12.36 -8.56 0.20
CA ALA A 151 -11.90 -9.79 -0.45
C ALA A 151 -12.92 -10.93 -0.35
N THR A 152 -13.75 -10.96 0.69
CA THR A 152 -14.82 -11.95 0.87
C THR A 152 -15.98 -11.68 -0.08
N MET A 153 -16.39 -10.42 -0.24
CA MET A 153 -17.52 -10.03 -1.10
C MET A 153 -17.13 -9.77 -2.56
N GLY A 154 -15.84 -9.60 -2.86
CA GLY A 154 -15.35 -9.23 -4.20
C GLY A 154 -15.51 -7.76 -4.55
N GLU A 155 -15.86 -6.92 -3.59
CA GLU A 155 -15.99 -5.47 -3.76
C GLU A 155 -14.61 -4.81 -3.97
N GLY A 156 -14.51 -3.88 -4.92
CA GLY A 156 -13.31 -3.06 -5.14
C GLY A 156 -12.14 -3.76 -5.85
N ILE A 157 -12.27 -5.03 -6.25
CA ILE A 157 -11.17 -5.78 -6.90
C ILE A 157 -10.81 -5.22 -8.28
N LYS A 158 -11.83 -4.88 -9.09
CA LYS A 158 -11.61 -4.26 -10.41
C LYS A 158 -10.96 -2.89 -10.27
N ASP A 159 -11.39 -2.11 -9.28
CA ASP A 159 -10.81 -0.79 -9.00
C ASP A 159 -9.37 -0.93 -8.52
N LEU A 160 -9.08 -1.91 -7.66
CA LEU A 160 -7.72 -2.23 -7.21
C LEU A 160 -6.79 -2.54 -8.38
N ALA A 161 -7.19 -3.43 -9.30
CA ALA A 161 -6.42 -3.77 -10.48
C ALA A 161 -6.12 -2.52 -11.34
N ALA A 162 -7.16 -1.73 -11.64
CA ALA A 162 -7.03 -0.50 -12.43
C ALA A 162 -6.15 0.58 -11.76
N MET A 163 -6.06 0.57 -10.42
CA MET A 163 -5.30 1.53 -9.63
C MET A 163 -3.80 1.18 -9.49
N LEU A 164 -3.37 -0.03 -9.86
CA LEU A 164 -1.96 -0.44 -9.83
C LEU A 164 -1.05 0.55 -10.58
N ARG A 165 -1.51 1.06 -11.73
CA ARG A 165 -0.76 2.04 -12.54
C ARG A 165 -0.63 3.43 -11.89
N LYS A 166 -1.36 3.70 -10.81
CA LYS A 166 -1.33 4.97 -10.07
C LYS A 166 -0.54 4.88 -8.77
N ALA A 167 0.07 3.73 -8.46
CA ALA A 167 0.95 3.61 -7.31
C ALA A 167 2.07 4.66 -7.38
N GLN A 168 2.38 5.28 -6.24
CA GLN A 168 3.38 6.34 -6.14
C GLN A 168 4.07 6.27 -4.78
N SER A 169 5.30 6.78 -4.71
CA SER A 169 6.02 6.85 -3.45
C SER A 169 5.40 7.90 -2.53
N ALA A 170 5.47 7.66 -1.22
CA ALA A 170 5.02 8.61 -0.23
C ALA A 170 6.16 9.57 0.15
N ASP A 171 5.82 10.82 0.44
CA ASP A 171 6.71 11.75 1.16
C ASP A 171 6.44 11.60 2.66
N VAL A 172 7.28 10.81 3.33
CA VAL A 172 7.11 10.50 4.76
C VAL A 172 7.29 11.74 5.64
N ALA A 173 8.17 12.68 5.27
CA ALA A 173 8.31 13.94 5.99
C ALA A 173 7.00 14.75 5.92
N ALA A 174 6.34 14.75 4.76
CA ALA A 174 5.04 15.40 4.60
C ALA A 174 3.90 14.66 5.31
N ILE A 175 3.96 13.34 5.51
CA ILE A 175 2.97 12.60 6.32
C ILE A 175 2.96 13.15 7.75
N SER A 176 4.13 13.28 8.37
CA SER A 176 4.29 13.81 9.73
C SER A 176 3.79 15.26 9.88
N ALA A 177 3.95 16.09 8.86
CA ALA A 177 3.39 17.44 8.86
C ALA A 177 1.84 17.40 8.80
N ARG A 178 1.27 16.58 7.92
CA ARG A 178 -0.19 16.46 7.76
C ARG A 178 -0.88 15.87 8.99
N SER A 179 -0.25 14.91 9.68
CA SER A 179 -0.81 14.28 10.88
C SER A 179 -0.84 15.21 12.09
N ASN A 180 0.14 16.11 12.22
CA ASN A 180 0.24 17.07 13.31
C ASN A 180 -0.64 18.33 13.13
N GLY A 181 -1.47 18.40 12.09
CA GLY A 181 -2.37 19.54 11.84
C GLY A 181 -1.67 20.78 11.26
N SER A 182 -0.38 20.70 10.89
CA SER A 182 0.28 21.73 10.11
C SER A 182 -0.07 21.55 8.63
N SER A 183 -1.26 22.00 8.25
CA SER A 183 -1.60 22.13 6.84
C SER A 183 -0.53 23.00 6.14
N PRO A 184 0.01 22.63 4.97
CA PRO A 184 0.97 23.49 4.26
C PRO A 184 0.36 24.86 3.88
N GLU A 185 -0.97 25.02 3.97
CA GLU A 185 -1.66 26.31 3.87
C GLU A 185 -1.33 27.29 5.01
N THR A 186 -1.08 26.84 6.24
CA THR A 186 -0.72 27.76 7.34
C THR A 186 0.73 28.24 7.25
N ALA A 187 1.60 27.48 6.58
CA ALA A 187 2.99 27.89 6.35
C ALA A 187 3.16 28.96 5.26
N ARG A 188 2.15 29.18 4.40
CA ARG A 188 2.18 30.27 3.39
C ARG A 188 1.65 31.61 3.91
N LEU A 189 0.89 31.64 5.00
CA LEU A 189 0.42 32.90 5.60
C LEU A 189 1.42 33.56 6.56
N SER A 190 2.51 32.90 6.95
CA SER A 190 3.53 33.50 7.83
C SER A 190 4.71 34.16 7.10
N ARG A 191 4.65 34.27 5.77
CA ARG A 191 5.65 35.01 4.96
C ARG A 191 5.11 36.33 4.39
N CYS A 192 4.19 36.99 5.09
CA CYS A 192 4.06 38.44 4.93
C CYS A 192 5.17 39.11 5.74
N SER A 193 6.37 39.12 5.16
CA SER A 193 7.49 39.97 5.56
C SER A 193 7.01 41.42 5.68
N GLY A 194 7.39 42.07 6.78
CA GLY A 194 6.83 43.33 7.25
C GLY A 194 6.61 44.41 6.20
N CYS A 195 5.38 44.91 6.12
CA CYS A 195 5.12 46.29 5.74
C CYS A 195 5.40 47.18 6.96
N ALA A 196 6.65 47.61 7.10
CA ALA A 196 6.95 48.85 7.82
C ALA A 196 6.67 50.00 6.84
N GLY A 197 5.53 50.67 7.00
CA GLY A 197 5.23 51.90 6.26
C GLY A 197 3.78 52.03 5.81
N CYS A 198 2.83 52.12 6.74
CA CYS A 198 1.59 52.84 6.46
C CYS A 198 1.91 54.34 6.47
N GLY A 199 2.39 54.85 5.34
CA GLY A 199 2.28 56.27 5.00
C GLY A 199 0.82 56.57 4.67
N GLY A 200 0.28 57.60 5.33
CA GLY A 200 -1.12 57.98 5.22
C GLY A 200 -1.56 58.31 3.80
N CYS A 201 -2.86 58.16 3.58
CA CYS A 201 -3.60 58.84 2.53
C CYS A 201 -4.94 59.28 3.13
N GLU A 202 -5.26 60.54 2.88
CA GLU A 202 -6.54 61.23 3.15
C GLU A 202 -7.73 60.54 2.48
#